data_AF-A0A4Y2XBP0-F1
#
_entry.id   AF-A0A4Y2XBP0-F1
#
_cell.length_a   1.000
_cell.length_b   1.000
_cell.length_c   1.000
_cell.angle_alpha   90.00
_cell.angle_beta   90.00
_cell.angle_gamma   90.00
#
_symmetry.space_group_name_H-M   'P 1'
#
loop_
_entity.id
_entity.type
_entity.pdbx_description
1 polymer ?
#
loop_
_entity_poly.entity_id
_entity_poly.type
_entity_poly.pdbx_seq_one_letter_code
_entity_poly.pdbx_strand_id
1 'polypeptide(L)'
;MSEGMVRKWVRMFNEGRENVHDEERSGSPSLITEELVLCIDEKVRSNRRFTISDLSMNFQNISLSLIHEIVTEHLHYKKLCSRWAPKILTKRKRMEAALEFLHRYATEGNGIWKRIVTGDETWICHETPGMKRQSLEWWNTGSPKPKKAKPPLSSKNKSCALCFGTVKGFC
;
A
#
# COMPACT_ATOMS: atom_id res chain seq x y z
N MET A 1 -52.95 -17.48 -2.27
CA MET A 1 -52.13 -18.71 -2.41
C MET A 1 -52.88 -19.70 -3.27
N SER A 2 -52.23 -20.37 -4.22
CA SER A 2 -52.89 -21.41 -5.01
C SER A 2 -53.14 -22.66 -4.17
N GLU A 3 -54.18 -23.42 -4.50
CA GLU A 3 -54.53 -24.65 -3.79
C GLU A 3 -53.37 -25.66 -3.75
N GLY A 4 -52.59 -25.74 -4.83
CA GLY A 4 -51.39 -26.58 -4.90
C GLY A 4 -50.29 -26.18 -3.90
N MET A 5 -50.11 -24.88 -3.65
CA MET A 5 -49.15 -24.39 -2.66
C MET A 5 -49.58 -24.73 -1.24
N VAL A 6 -50.89 -24.63 -0.95
CA VAL A 6 -51.47 -24.99 0.35
C VAL A 6 -51.27 -26.47 0.64
N ARG A 7 -51.57 -27.37 -0.31
CA ARG A 7 -51.36 -28.81 -0.13
C ARG A 7 -49.88 -29.17 0.08
N LYS A 8 -48.96 -28.48 -0.61
CA LYS A 8 -47.50 -28.68 -0.44
C LYS A 8 -47.05 -28.31 0.98
N TRP A 9 -47.50 -27.17 1.50
CA TRP A 9 -47.17 -26.74 2.86
C TRP A 9 -47.77 -27.66 3.93
N VAL A 10 -49.03 -28.07 3.79
CA VAL A 10 -49.68 -29.03 4.71
C VAL A 10 -48.89 -30.34 4.78
N ARG A 11 -48.40 -30.85 3.65
CA ARG A 11 -47.54 -32.04 3.63
C ARG A 11 -46.22 -31.80 4.38
N MET A 12 -45.54 -30.69 4.12
CA MET A 12 -44.26 -30.38 4.78
C MET A 12 -44.40 -30.20 6.31
N PHE A 13 -45.49 -29.61 6.78
CA PHE A 13 -45.78 -29.51 8.22
C PHE A 13 -46.07 -30.89 8.83
N ASN A 14 -46.81 -31.76 8.14
CA ASN A 14 -47.06 -33.14 8.59
C ASN A 14 -45.77 -34.00 8.59
N GLU A 15 -44.81 -33.67 7.74
CA GLU A 15 -43.47 -34.30 7.70
C GLU A 15 -42.52 -33.72 8.78
N GLY A 16 -43.00 -32.80 9.64
CA GLY A 16 -42.26 -32.28 10.79
C GLY A 16 -41.48 -30.98 10.54
N ARG A 17 -41.67 -30.31 9.39
CA ARG A 17 -41.04 -29.01 9.12
C ARG A 17 -41.76 -27.90 9.88
N GLU A 18 -41.13 -27.34 10.92
CA GLU A 18 -41.70 -26.24 11.71
C GLU A 18 -41.33 -24.84 11.19
N ASN A 19 -40.34 -24.75 10.29
CA ASN A 19 -39.84 -23.48 9.77
C ASN A 19 -40.66 -22.99 8.55
N VAL A 20 -41.18 -21.77 8.65
CA VAL A 20 -42.01 -21.11 7.63
C VAL A 20 -41.17 -20.35 6.60
N HIS A 21 -39.87 -20.16 6.85
CA HIS A 21 -38.98 -19.50 5.90
C HIS A 21 -38.63 -20.42 4.73
N ASP A 22 -38.34 -19.81 3.57
CA ASP A 22 -37.79 -20.51 2.42
C ASP A 22 -36.47 -21.19 2.81
N GLU A 23 -36.25 -22.41 2.30
CA GLU A 23 -34.94 -23.05 2.45
C GLU A 23 -33.90 -22.29 1.63
N GLU A 24 -32.64 -22.48 2.02
CA GLU A 24 -31.51 -21.90 1.33
C GLU A 24 -31.56 -22.31 -0.14
N ARG A 25 -31.79 -21.33 -1.03
CA ARG A 25 -31.80 -21.60 -2.45
C ARG A 25 -30.38 -21.96 -2.86
N SER A 26 -30.23 -23.04 -3.60
CA SER A 26 -29.01 -23.29 -4.38
C SER A 26 -28.84 -22.11 -5.35
N GLY A 27 -28.01 -21.14 -4.98
CA GLY A 27 -27.67 -19.99 -5.82
C GLY A 27 -26.92 -20.44 -7.08
N SER A 28 -26.62 -19.48 -7.96
CA SER A 28 -25.68 -19.74 -9.06
C SER A 28 -24.32 -20.18 -8.49
N PRO A 29 -23.62 -21.14 -9.13
CA PRO A 29 -22.26 -21.49 -8.76
C PRO A 29 -21.40 -20.23 -8.70
N SER A 30 -20.66 -20.03 -7.61
CA SER A 30 -19.71 -18.92 -7.55
C SER A 30 -18.64 -19.13 -8.61
N LEU A 31 -18.37 -18.11 -9.41
CA LEU A 31 -17.23 -18.10 -10.34
C LEU A 31 -15.89 -18.09 -9.58
N ILE A 32 -15.94 -17.76 -8.29
CA ILE A 32 -14.81 -17.76 -7.35
C ILE A 32 -14.76 -19.15 -6.74
N THR A 33 -13.83 -19.98 -7.22
CA THR A 33 -13.49 -21.28 -6.64
C THR A 33 -12.27 -21.13 -5.71
N GLU A 34 -12.14 -22.01 -4.71
CA GLU A 34 -10.99 -21.97 -3.79
C GLU A 34 -9.66 -22.18 -4.52
N GLU A 35 -9.63 -23.09 -5.51
CA GLU A 35 -8.46 -23.33 -6.36
C GLU A 35 -8.00 -22.07 -7.10
N LEU A 36 -8.96 -21.27 -7.59
CA LEU A 36 -8.66 -20.02 -8.27
C LEU A 36 -8.05 -19.00 -7.32
N VAL A 37 -8.62 -18.85 -6.12
CA VAL A 37 -8.12 -17.93 -5.10
C VAL A 37 -6.67 -18.29 -4.72
N LEU A 38 -6.38 -19.58 -4.56
CA LEU A 38 -5.03 -20.08 -4.28
C LEU A 38 -4.05 -19.81 -5.43
N CYS A 39 -4.43 -20.08 -6.67
CA CYS A 39 -3.61 -19.78 -7.85
C CYS A 39 -3.28 -18.28 -7.95
N ILE A 40 -4.25 -17.41 -7.67
CA ILE A 40 -4.03 -15.96 -7.66
C ILE A 40 -3.10 -15.55 -6.51
N ASP A 41 -3.27 -16.10 -5.30
CA ASP A 41 -2.40 -15.82 -4.15
C ASP A 41 -0.95 -16.22 -4.44
N GLU A 42 -0.73 -17.42 -4.97
CA GLU A 42 0.61 -17.91 -5.31
C GLU A 42 1.29 -16.98 -6.33
N LYS A 43 0.54 -16.54 -7.34
CA LYS A 43 1.06 -15.61 -8.35
C LYS A 43 1.44 -14.26 -7.74
N VAL A 44 0.58 -13.70 -6.89
CA VAL A 44 0.84 -12.43 -6.18
C VAL A 44 2.06 -12.54 -5.25
N ARG A 45 2.25 -13.69 -4.58
CA ARG A 45 3.41 -13.92 -3.71
C ARG A 45 4.72 -14.04 -4.47
N SER A 46 4.71 -14.69 -5.63
CA SER A 46 5.88 -14.83 -6.51
C SER A 46 6.41 -13.46 -6.95
N ASN A 47 5.53 -12.52 -7.31
CA ASN A 47 5.91 -11.16 -7.62
C ASN A 47 4.92 -10.13 -7.03
N ARG A 48 5.29 -9.55 -5.89
CA ARG A 48 4.46 -8.58 -5.17
C ARG A 48 4.20 -7.25 -5.90
N ARG A 49 4.79 -7.03 -7.09
CA ARG A 49 4.61 -5.82 -7.91
C ARG A 49 3.62 -6.00 -9.06
N PHE A 50 2.82 -7.08 -9.06
CA PHE A 50 1.83 -7.33 -10.10
C PHE A 50 0.82 -6.20 -10.26
N THR A 51 0.42 -5.96 -11.51
CA THR A 51 -0.79 -5.20 -11.84
C THR A 51 -1.97 -6.13 -12.06
N ILE A 52 -3.19 -5.62 -11.92
CA ILE A 52 -4.41 -6.40 -12.18
C ILE A 52 -4.47 -6.83 -13.66
N SER A 53 -3.98 -5.97 -14.57
CA SER A 53 -3.83 -6.30 -15.99
C SER A 53 -2.91 -7.49 -16.22
N ASP A 54 -1.76 -7.55 -15.52
CA ASP A 54 -0.85 -8.69 -15.62
C ASP A 54 -1.52 -9.98 -15.13
N LEU A 55 -2.30 -9.92 -14.04
CA LEU A 55 -3.08 -11.06 -13.56
C LEU A 55 -4.11 -11.50 -14.60
N SER A 56 -4.82 -10.56 -15.23
CA SER A 56 -5.76 -10.86 -16.31
C SER A 56 -5.10 -11.51 -17.53
N MET A 57 -3.86 -11.14 -17.87
CA MET A 57 -3.11 -11.82 -18.93
C MET A 57 -2.75 -13.26 -18.59
N ASN A 58 -2.47 -13.55 -17.30
CA ASN A 58 -2.22 -14.92 -16.83
C ASN A 58 -3.52 -15.74 -16.69
N PHE A 59 -4.66 -15.08 -16.42
CA PHE A 59 -5.96 -15.70 -16.22
C PHE A 59 -6.98 -15.19 -17.24
N GLN A 60 -6.83 -15.58 -18.51
CA GLN A 60 -7.63 -15.07 -19.64
C GLN A 60 -9.13 -15.32 -19.54
N ASN A 61 -9.55 -16.33 -18.76
CA ASN A 61 -10.96 -16.70 -18.60
C ASN A 61 -11.69 -15.90 -17.50
N ILE A 62 -11.01 -14.93 -16.88
CA ILE A 62 -11.49 -14.26 -15.67
C ILE A 62 -11.57 -12.76 -15.94
N SER A 63 -12.72 -12.18 -15.60
CA SER A 63 -12.92 -10.74 -15.76
C SER A 63 -12.02 -9.95 -14.81
N LEU A 64 -11.61 -8.76 -15.26
CA LEU A 64 -10.72 -7.88 -14.49
C LEU A 64 -11.33 -7.45 -13.14
N SER A 65 -12.66 -7.28 -13.10
CA SER A 65 -13.40 -6.95 -11.88
C SER A 65 -13.39 -8.09 -10.87
N LEU A 66 -13.53 -9.34 -11.33
CA LEU A 66 -13.51 -10.52 -10.47
C LEU A 66 -12.11 -10.75 -9.89
N ILE A 67 -11.05 -10.54 -10.68
CA ILE A 67 -9.67 -10.57 -10.16
C ILE A 67 -9.47 -9.50 -9.10
N HIS A 68 -9.97 -8.29 -9.33
CA HIS A 68 -9.89 -7.21 -8.33
C HIS A 68 -10.60 -7.60 -7.03
N GLU A 69 -11.83 -8.12 -7.12
CA GLU A 69 -12.61 -8.61 -5.98
C GLU A 69 -11.89 -9.73 -5.22
N ILE A 70 -11.33 -10.72 -5.92
CA ILE A 70 -10.54 -11.78 -5.27
C ILE A 70 -9.32 -11.21 -4.53
N VAL A 71 -8.60 -10.28 -5.14
CA VAL A 71 -7.40 -9.70 -4.53
C VAL A 71 -7.74 -8.83 -3.32
N THR A 72 -8.79 -8.00 -3.38
CA THR A 72 -9.13 -7.04 -2.31
C THR A 72 -10.06 -7.60 -1.25
N GLU A 73 -11.09 -8.35 -1.64
CA GLU A 73 -12.14 -8.83 -0.74
C GLU A 73 -11.86 -10.23 -0.19
N HIS A 74 -11.31 -11.14 -1.01
CA HIS A 74 -11.03 -12.51 -0.54
C HIS A 74 -9.63 -12.67 0.05
N LEU A 75 -8.61 -12.09 -0.59
CA LEU A 75 -7.21 -12.16 -0.14
C LEU A 75 -6.78 -10.96 0.73
N HIS A 76 -7.62 -9.93 0.81
CA HIS A 76 -7.38 -8.72 1.61
C HIS A 76 -6.05 -7.99 1.29
N TYR A 77 -5.55 -8.12 0.06
CA TYR A 77 -4.36 -7.38 -0.36
C TYR A 77 -4.67 -5.90 -0.57
N LYS A 78 -3.74 -5.05 -0.13
CA LYS A 78 -3.80 -3.60 -0.30
C LYS A 78 -2.58 -3.12 -1.06
N LYS A 79 -2.78 -2.25 -2.05
CA LYS A 79 -1.68 -1.66 -2.81
C LYS A 79 -1.05 -0.53 -2.01
N LEU A 80 0.23 -0.71 -1.66
CA LEU A 80 1.01 0.29 -0.91
C LEU A 80 2.12 0.84 -1.81
N CYS A 81 2.41 2.14 -1.68
CA CYS A 81 3.56 2.75 -2.30
C CYS A 81 4.82 2.44 -1.47
N SER A 82 5.86 1.92 -2.13
CA SER A 82 7.17 1.75 -1.50
C SER A 82 7.71 3.08 -0.98
N ARG A 83 8.32 3.06 0.20
CA ARG A 83 9.08 4.20 0.72
C ARG A 83 10.43 4.28 -0.01
N TRP A 84 10.87 5.49 -0.31
CA TRP A 84 12.21 5.73 -0.83
C TRP A 84 13.23 5.43 0.26
N ALA A 85 14.15 4.51 -0.02
CA ALA A 85 15.31 4.26 0.83
C ALA A 85 16.53 5.00 0.24
N PRO A 86 17.29 5.79 1.03
CA PRO A 86 18.45 6.53 0.53
C PRO A 86 19.50 5.64 -0.13
N LYS A 87 19.68 4.42 0.39
CA LYS A 87 20.63 3.44 -0.15
C LYS A 87 20.21 2.02 0.23
N ILE A 88 20.44 1.07 -0.67
CA ILE A 88 20.34 -0.36 -0.37
C ILE A 88 21.64 -0.76 0.35
N LEU A 89 21.56 -0.99 1.65
CA LEU A 89 22.72 -1.34 2.48
C LEU A 89 22.69 -2.81 2.88
N THR A 90 23.87 -3.44 2.95
CA THR A 90 24.00 -4.76 3.58
C THR A 90 23.84 -4.64 5.09
N LYS A 91 22.99 -5.51 5.67
CA LYS A 91 22.59 -5.44 7.08
C LYS A 91 23.78 -5.50 8.05
N ARG A 92 24.88 -6.17 7.66
CA ARG A 92 26.05 -6.44 8.51
C ARG A 92 26.73 -5.16 9.02
N LYS A 93 27.15 -4.25 8.13
CA LYS A 93 27.88 -3.03 8.52
C LYS A 93 27.06 -2.11 9.44
N ARG A 94 25.76 -1.99 9.17
CA ARG A 94 24.84 -1.23 10.02
C ARG A 94 24.70 -1.85 11.41
N MET A 95 24.59 -3.18 11.47
CA MET A 95 24.41 -3.89 12.73
C MET A 95 25.65 -3.78 13.61
N GLU A 96 26.83 -3.98 13.03
CA GLU A 96 28.11 -3.92 13.74
C GLU A 96 28.33 -2.54 14.38
N ALA A 97 28.18 -1.46 13.60
CA ALA A 97 28.28 -0.10 14.13
C ALA A 97 27.22 0.19 15.22
N ALA A 98 25.98 -0.26 15.02
CA ALA A 98 24.92 -0.08 16.01
C ALA A 98 25.20 -0.82 17.32
N LEU A 99 25.76 -2.03 17.25
CA LEU A 99 26.17 -2.81 18.41
C LEU A 99 27.30 -2.13 19.17
N GLU A 100 28.30 -1.59 18.47
CA GLU A 100 29.38 -0.85 19.12
C GLU A 100 28.85 0.36 19.89
N PHE A 101 27.95 1.16 19.29
CA PHE A 101 27.30 2.27 20.00
C PHE A 101 26.46 1.80 21.19
N LEU A 102 25.76 0.68 21.06
CA LEU A 102 24.96 0.11 22.14
C LEU A 102 25.83 -0.36 23.32
N HIS A 103 26.95 -1.03 23.05
CA HIS A 103 27.91 -1.45 24.09
C HIS A 103 28.50 -0.26 24.83
N ARG A 104 28.91 0.79 24.10
CA ARG A 104 29.41 2.03 24.72
C ARG A 104 28.34 2.73 25.55
N TYR A 105 27.08 2.70 25.10
CA TYR A 105 25.96 3.23 25.87
C TYR A 105 25.73 2.44 27.16
N ALA A 106 25.86 1.11 27.13
CA ALA A 106 25.71 0.28 28.32
C ALA A 106 26.77 0.58 29.40
N THR A 107 27.98 0.97 29.00
CA THR A 107 29.08 1.30 29.93
C THR A 107 29.05 2.74 30.43
N GLU A 108 28.78 3.71 29.55
CA GLU A 108 28.88 5.14 29.86
C GLU A 108 27.53 5.82 30.15
N GLY A 109 26.43 5.12 29.90
CA GLY A 109 25.07 5.63 30.02
C GLY A 109 24.87 6.91 29.20
N ASN A 110 24.11 7.85 29.75
CA ASN A 110 23.84 9.13 29.09
C ASN A 110 25.05 10.10 29.05
N GLY A 111 26.17 9.74 29.66
CA GLY A 111 27.39 10.56 29.64
C GLY A 111 27.98 10.71 28.24
N ILE A 112 27.83 9.69 27.39
CA ILE A 112 28.33 9.66 26.02
C ILE A 112 27.73 10.79 25.17
N TRP A 113 26.45 11.11 25.37
CA TRP A 113 25.76 12.11 24.55
C TRP A 113 26.31 13.52 24.73
N LYS A 114 26.84 13.85 25.91
CA LYS A 114 27.47 15.16 26.17
C LYS A 114 28.79 15.36 25.41
N ARG A 115 29.40 14.29 24.89
CA ARG A 115 30.68 14.30 24.18
C ARG A 115 30.50 14.23 22.66
N ILE A 116 29.32 13.85 22.18
CA ILE A 116 29.05 13.72 20.75
C ILE A 116 28.69 15.09 20.18
N VAL A 117 29.44 15.49 19.15
CA VAL A 117 29.09 16.58 18.23
C VAL A 117 28.67 15.93 16.92
N THR A 118 27.47 16.24 16.44
CA THR A 118 26.99 15.79 15.13
C THR A 118 27.08 16.95 14.14
N GLY A 119 27.40 16.66 12.89
CA GLY A 119 27.35 17.63 11.81
C GLY A 119 26.69 17.03 10.57
N ASP A 120 25.98 17.84 9.82
CA ASP A 120 25.45 17.47 8.51
C ASP A 120 25.51 18.65 7.53
N GLU A 121 25.52 18.32 6.25
CA GLU A 121 25.56 19.27 5.15
C GLU A 121 24.26 19.18 4.36
N THR A 122 23.52 20.29 4.28
CA THR A 122 22.26 20.34 3.52
C THR A 122 22.32 21.42 2.44
N TRP A 123 21.92 21.02 1.22
CA TRP A 123 21.80 21.93 0.09
C TRP A 123 20.46 22.67 0.11
N ILE A 124 20.52 24.00 0.16
CA ILE A 124 19.36 24.89 0.10
C ILE A 124 19.27 25.47 -1.30
N CYS A 125 18.15 25.23 -1.98
CA CYS A 125 17.85 25.84 -3.28
C CYS A 125 16.97 27.07 -3.06
N HIS A 126 17.37 28.23 -3.58
CA HIS A 126 16.59 29.48 -3.44
C HIS A 126 15.29 29.45 -4.26
N GLU A 127 15.28 28.71 -5.36
CA GLU A 127 14.11 28.53 -6.21
C GLU A 127 13.34 27.28 -5.77
N THR A 128 12.29 27.47 -4.97
CA THR A 128 11.36 26.38 -4.63
C THR A 128 10.31 26.28 -5.75
N PRO A 129 10.22 25.16 -6.49
CA PRO A 129 9.15 25.00 -7.46
C PRO A 129 7.80 25.03 -6.74
N GLY A 130 6.86 25.81 -7.27
CA GLY A 130 5.52 25.92 -6.67
C GLY A 130 4.91 24.54 -6.46
N MET A 131 4.28 24.32 -5.30
CA MET A 131 3.70 23.04 -4.91
C MET A 131 2.65 22.58 -5.93
N LYS A 132 2.37 21.26 -5.98
CA LYS A 132 1.32 20.70 -6.84
C LYS A 132 -0.03 21.43 -6.67
N ARG A 133 -0.35 21.81 -5.43
CA ARG A 133 -1.57 22.55 -5.07
C ARG A 133 -1.58 24.00 -5.59
N GLN A 134 -0.40 24.64 -5.70
CA GLN A 134 -0.27 26.00 -6.25
C GLN A 134 -0.35 26.03 -7.78
N SER A 135 -0.20 24.88 -8.45
CA SER A 135 -0.39 24.75 -9.90
C SER A 135 -1.77 24.20 -10.28
N LEU A 136 -2.77 24.36 -9.40
CA LEU A 136 -4.14 24.07 -9.77
C LEU A 136 -4.65 25.20 -10.66
N GLU A 137 -5.09 24.84 -11.85
CA GLU A 137 -5.66 25.76 -12.84
C GLU A 137 -7.12 25.37 -13.08
N TRP A 138 -7.99 26.36 -13.25
CA TRP A 138 -9.38 26.12 -13.65
C TRP A 138 -9.40 25.54 -15.06
N TRP A 139 -10.12 24.44 -15.26
CA TRP A 139 -10.15 23.69 -16.51
C TRP A 139 -11.60 23.40 -16.93
N ASN A 140 -11.87 23.43 -18.24
CA ASN A 140 -13.15 23.00 -18.84
C ASN A 140 -12.91 21.95 -19.93
N THR A 141 -13.97 21.24 -20.37
CA THR A 141 -13.89 20.10 -21.29
C THR A 141 -13.26 20.41 -22.65
N GLY A 142 -13.30 21.68 -23.10
CA GLY A 142 -12.67 22.13 -24.35
C GLY A 142 -11.24 22.64 -24.19
N SER A 143 -10.75 22.79 -22.95
CA SER A 143 -9.43 23.35 -22.67
C SER A 143 -8.33 22.31 -22.85
N PRO A 144 -7.16 22.71 -23.37
CA PRO A 144 -6.00 21.82 -23.41
C PRO A 144 -5.63 21.39 -21.99
N LYS A 145 -5.07 20.17 -21.85
CA LYS A 145 -4.65 19.67 -20.53
C LYS A 145 -3.53 20.55 -19.99
N PRO A 146 -3.63 21.07 -18.75
CA PRO A 146 -2.59 21.88 -18.16
C PRO A 146 -1.29 21.06 -18.06
N LYS A 147 -0.19 21.66 -18.50
CA LYS A 147 1.14 21.04 -18.48
C LYS A 147 2.05 21.90 -17.64
N LYS A 148 2.62 21.31 -16.59
CA LYS A 148 3.71 21.92 -15.82
C LYS A 148 4.98 21.16 -16.08
N ALA A 149 5.95 21.82 -16.72
CA ALA A 149 7.28 21.26 -16.85
C ALA A 149 7.89 21.08 -15.46
N LYS A 150 8.49 19.93 -15.19
CA LYS A 150 9.30 19.76 -13.98
C LYS A 150 10.51 20.68 -14.15
N PRO A 151 10.73 21.67 -13.28
CA PRO A 151 11.91 22.49 -13.40
C PRO A 151 13.14 21.58 -13.24
N PRO A 152 14.23 21.85 -14.00
CA PRO A 152 15.48 21.17 -13.76
C PRO A 152 15.88 21.40 -12.29
N LEU A 153 16.63 20.47 -11.68
CA LEU A 153 17.35 20.81 -10.46
C LEU A 153 18.28 21.96 -10.82
N SER A 154 17.86 23.20 -10.52
CA SER A 154 18.62 24.38 -10.90
C SER A 154 20.00 24.26 -10.29
N SER A 155 21.06 24.17 -11.11
CA SER A 155 22.45 24.18 -10.64
C SER A 155 22.90 25.59 -10.22
N LYS A 156 22.06 26.59 -10.46
CA LYS A 156 22.29 28.00 -10.15
C LYS A 156 21.49 28.36 -8.89
N ASN A 157 22.00 29.29 -8.08
CA ASN A 157 21.36 29.76 -6.85
C ASN A 157 21.13 28.65 -5.81
N LYS A 158 22.19 27.91 -5.46
CA LYS A 158 22.21 27.05 -4.28
C LYS A 158 23.15 27.60 -3.24
N SER A 159 22.77 27.44 -1.99
CA SER A 159 23.63 27.66 -0.84
C SER A 159 23.79 26.33 -0.11
N CYS A 160 25.00 26.05 0.34
CA CYS A 160 25.26 24.92 1.23
C CYS A 160 25.20 25.42 2.67
N ALA A 161 24.37 24.77 3.49
CA ALA A 161 24.35 24.99 4.93
C ALA A 161 25.07 23.83 5.62
N LEU A 162 26.07 24.18 6.43
CA LEU A 162 26.78 23.27 7.33
C LEU A 162 26.22 23.49 8.74
N CYS A 163 25.63 22.45 9.31
CA CYS A 163 25.02 22.53 10.63
C CYS A 163 25.78 21.61 11.58
N PHE A 164 26.25 22.14 12.71
CA PHE A 164 26.84 21.35 13.79
C PHE A 164 25.97 21.45 15.03
N GLY A 165 25.88 20.38 15.81
CA GLY A 165 25.04 20.35 16.98
C GLY A 165 25.52 19.38 18.05
N THR A 166 25.07 19.65 19.26
CA THR A 166 25.27 18.79 20.44
C THR A 166 23.92 18.51 21.08
N VAL A 167 23.89 17.71 22.14
CA VAL A 167 22.68 17.52 22.96
C VAL A 167 22.09 18.81 23.53
N LYS A 168 22.85 19.91 23.58
CA LYS A 168 22.38 21.21 24.07
C LYS A 168 21.76 22.09 22.99
N GLY A 169 21.85 21.70 21.72
CA GLY A 169 21.33 22.48 20.59
C GLY A 169 22.33 22.55 19.44
N PHE A 170 21.90 23.22 18.36
CA PHE A 170 22.70 23.50 17.18
C PHE A 170 23.48 24.81 17.35
N CYS A 171 24.68 24.85 16.79
CA CYS A 171 25.49 26.05 16.63
C CYS A 171 25.17 26.73 15.30
#